data_AF-A0A951N8H6-F1
#
_entry.id   AF-A0A951N8H6-F1
#
_cell.length_a   1.000
_cell.length_b   1.000
_cell.length_c   1.000
_cell.angle_alpha   90.00
_cell.angle_beta   90.00
_cell.angle_gamma   90.00
#
_symmetry.space_group_name_H-M   'P 1'
#
loop_
_entity.id
_entity.type
_entity.pdbx_description
1 polymer ?
#
loop_
_entity_poly.entity_id
_entity_poly.type
_entity_poly.pdbx_seq_one_letter_code
_entity_poly.pdbx_strand_id
1 'polypeptide(L)'
;MTWEFILLLAGACVLGLTHAFEVDHMTAVSTFVAQKPKPREAALFGLKWAIGHGFSLLLIGSVLYFLRLSVSEGVASSLERLVGVALFVLGVWTLTQLRASF
;
A
#
# COMPACT_ATOMS: atom_id res chain seq x y z
N MET A 1 4.69 -8.63 31.83
CA MET A 1 4.16 -7.69 30.83
C MET A 1 5.29 -6.94 30.11
N THR A 2 6.28 -7.63 29.56
CA THR A 2 7.43 -6.99 28.87
C THR A 2 7.81 -7.73 27.59
N TRP A 3 7.90 -9.05 27.62
CA TRP A 3 8.30 -9.82 26.44
C TRP A 3 7.19 -10.02 25.41
N GLU A 4 5.97 -10.32 25.86
CA GLU A 4 4.80 -10.52 24.98
C GLU A 4 4.51 -9.28 24.13
N PHE A 5 4.60 -8.10 24.72
CA PHE A 5 4.40 -6.84 23.99
C PHE A 5 5.48 -6.62 22.92
N ILE A 6 6.75 -6.92 23.24
CA ILE A 6 7.85 -6.84 22.27
C ILE A 6 7.63 -7.83 21.13
N LEU A 7 7.21 -9.06 21.43
CA LEU A 7 6.91 -10.07 20.42
C LEU A 7 5.74 -9.66 19.52
N LEU A 8 4.69 -9.07 20.09
CA LEU A 8 3.56 -8.54 19.34
C LEU A 8 3.98 -7.41 18.40
N LEU A 9 4.78 -6.45 18.89
CA LEU A 9 5.25 -5.34 18.08
C LEU A 9 6.21 -5.80 16.98
N ALA A 10 7.12 -6.72 17.29
CA ALA A 10 8.03 -7.32 16.33
C ALA A 10 7.26 -8.10 15.25
N GLY A 11 6.27 -8.92 15.65
CA GLY A 11 5.41 -9.65 14.72
C GLY A 11 4.62 -8.72 13.81
N ALA A 12 3.99 -7.69 14.37
CA ALA A 12 3.27 -6.68 13.58
C ALA A 12 4.19 -5.94 12.60
N CYS A 13 5.42 -5.62 13.01
CA CYS A 13 6.42 -5.00 12.15
C CYS A 13 6.84 -5.92 10.99
N VAL A 14 7.12 -7.20 11.27
CA VAL A 14 7.47 -8.18 10.24
C VAL A 14 6.31 -8.36 9.25
N LEU A 15 5.08 -8.52 9.73
CA LEU A 15 3.90 -8.65 8.87
C LEU A 15 3.68 -7.40 8.01
N GLY A 16 3.86 -6.21 8.59
CA GLY A 16 3.78 -4.94 7.85
C GLY A 16 4.88 -4.82 6.78
N LEU A 17 6.11 -5.25 7.10
CA LEU A 17 7.19 -5.29 6.12
C LEU A 17 6.89 -6.27 4.99
N THR A 18 6.38 -7.47 5.29
CA THR A 18 5.99 -8.43 4.24
C THR A 18 4.86 -7.90 3.38
N HIS A 19 3.87 -7.25 4.00
CA HIS A 19 2.76 -6.63 3.28
C HIS A 19 3.28 -5.56 2.31
N ALA A 20 4.26 -4.75 2.69
CA ALA A 20 4.84 -3.73 1.80
C ALA A 20 5.49 -4.29 0.52
N PHE A 21 5.81 -5.59 0.47
CA PHE A 21 6.33 -6.28 -0.71
C PHE A 21 5.24 -6.88 -1.61
N GLU A 22 3.96 -6.64 -1.32
CA GLU A 22 2.86 -7.02 -2.19
C GLU A 22 2.91 -6.27 -3.53
N VAL A 23 2.31 -6.90 -4.54
CA VAL A 23 2.44 -6.49 -5.95
C VAL A 23 1.91 -5.09 -6.20
N ASP A 24 0.83 -4.72 -5.53
CA ASP A 24 0.20 -3.40 -5.63
C ASP A 24 1.14 -2.29 -5.14
N HIS A 25 1.76 -2.49 -3.97
CA HIS A 25 2.70 -1.53 -3.38
C HIS A 25 4.00 -1.45 -4.18
N MET A 26 4.54 -2.60 -4.58
CA MET A 26 5.72 -2.65 -5.44
C MET A 26 5.48 -1.98 -6.78
N THR A 27 4.29 -2.13 -7.37
CA THR A 27 3.92 -1.47 -8.64
C THR A 27 3.83 0.05 -8.47
N ALA A 28 3.18 0.53 -7.42
CA ALA A 28 3.04 1.96 -7.15
C ALA A 28 4.40 2.63 -6.91
N VAL A 29 5.24 2.06 -6.04
CA VAL A 29 6.57 2.61 -5.71
C VAL A 29 7.52 2.50 -6.89
N SER A 30 7.52 1.37 -7.61
CA SER A 30 8.38 1.20 -8.80
C SER A 30 8.03 2.19 -9.90
N THR A 31 6.76 2.51 -10.09
CA THR A 31 6.33 3.53 -11.07
C THR A 31 6.86 4.92 -10.70
N PHE A 32 6.90 5.26 -9.41
CA PHE A 32 7.51 6.51 -8.96
C PHE A 32 9.03 6.49 -9.15
N VAL A 33 9.70 5.40 -8.74
CA VAL A 33 11.16 5.24 -8.84
C VAL A 33 11.64 5.21 -10.31
N ALA A 34 10.82 4.70 -11.24
CA ALA A 34 11.13 4.71 -12.67
C ALA A 34 11.35 6.13 -13.24
N GLN A 35 10.83 7.16 -12.58
CA GLN A 35 11.04 8.57 -12.95
C GLN A 35 12.41 9.11 -12.51
N LYS A 36 13.29 8.26 -11.96
CA LYS A 36 14.64 8.59 -11.48
C LYS A 36 14.68 9.70 -10.41
N PRO A 37 13.83 9.65 -9.35
CA PRO A 37 13.90 10.60 -8.24
C PRO A 37 15.21 10.43 -7.46
N LYS A 38 15.60 11.44 -6.69
CA LYS A 38 16.72 11.28 -5.74
C LYS A 38 16.34 10.26 -4.65
N PRO A 39 17.29 9.50 -4.07
CA PRO A 39 16.98 8.49 -3.04
C PRO A 39 16.16 9.05 -1.86
N ARG A 40 16.45 10.29 -1.46
CA ARG A 40 15.70 11.00 -0.40
C ARG A 40 14.25 11.28 -0.79
N GLU A 41 13.99 11.61 -2.05
CA GLU A 41 12.65 11.89 -2.56
C GLU A 41 11.82 10.59 -2.63
N ALA A 42 12.43 9.48 -3.08
CA ALA A 42 11.81 8.15 -3.03
C ALA A 42 11.48 7.71 -1.61
N ALA A 43 12.41 7.89 -0.66
CA ALA A 43 12.17 7.58 0.74
C ALA A 43 11.04 8.42 1.35
N LEU A 44 11.01 9.73 1.06
CA LEU A 44 9.96 10.61 1.56
C LEU A 44 8.60 10.31 0.94
N PHE A 45 8.56 9.97 -0.35
CA PHE A 45 7.35 9.51 -1.03
C PHE A 45 6.80 8.24 -0.35
N GLY A 46 7.64 7.23 -0.18
CA GLY A 46 7.27 5.99 0.51
C GLY A 46 6.77 6.23 1.92
N LEU A 47 7.43 7.11 2.69
CA LEU A 47 7.00 7.44 4.06
C LEU A 47 5.63 8.13 4.09
N LYS A 48 5.43 9.17 3.25
CA LYS A 48 4.15 9.88 3.18
C LYS A 48 3.01 8.94 2.78
N TRP A 49 3.28 8.10 1.79
CA TRP A 49 2.34 7.11 1.32
C TRP A 49 2.01 6.07 2.40
N ALA A 50 3.02 5.51 3.09
CA ALA A 50 2.82 4.56 4.19
C ALA A 50 2.02 5.15 5.36
N ILE A 51 2.29 6.40 5.74
CA ILE A 51 1.53 7.11 6.77
C ILE A 51 0.08 7.30 6.34
N GLY A 52 -0.17 7.77 5.12
CA GLY A 52 -1.52 7.99 4.61
C GLY A 52 -2.31 6.69 4.48
N HIS A 53 -1.70 5.65 3.92
CA HIS A 53 -2.30 4.33 3.77
C HIS A 53 -2.59 3.69 5.14
N GLY A 54 -1.59 3.64 6.03
CA GLY A 54 -1.76 3.12 7.38
C GLY A 54 -2.82 3.87 8.18
N PHE A 55 -2.86 5.20 8.08
CA PHE A 55 -3.92 6.00 8.71
C PHE A 55 -5.30 5.66 8.17
N SER A 56 -5.45 5.46 6.84
CA SER A 56 -6.73 5.08 6.24
C SER A 56 -7.21 3.70 6.72
N LEU A 57 -6.31 2.72 6.83
CA LEU A 57 -6.62 1.39 7.37
C LEU A 57 -7.02 1.46 8.84
N LEU A 58 -6.28 2.22 9.65
CA LEU A 58 -6.61 2.43 11.06
C LEU A 58 -7.97 3.10 11.23
N LEU A 59 -8.24 4.15 10.44
CA LEU A 59 -9.50 4.89 10.51
C LEU A 59 -10.68 4.00 10.10
N ILE A 60 -10.64 3.44 8.89
CA ILE A 60 -11.73 2.62 8.36
C ILE A 60 -11.90 1.34 9.19
N GLY A 61 -10.81 0.67 9.51
CA GLY A 61 -10.81 -0.54 10.34
C GLY A 61 -11.38 -0.28 11.74
N SER A 62 -11.01 0.83 12.38
CA SER A 62 -11.57 1.21 13.68
C SER A 62 -13.07 1.50 13.58
N VAL A 63 -13.51 2.22 12.55
CA VAL A 63 -14.94 2.50 12.32
C VAL A 63 -15.72 1.20 12.15
N LEU A 64 -15.24 0.29 11.29
CA LEU A 64 -15.87 -1.02 11.09
C LEU A 64 -15.93 -1.83 12.39
N TYR A 65 -14.82 -1.86 13.14
CA TYR A 65 -14.73 -2.59 14.40
C TYR A 65 -15.69 -2.05 15.47
N PHE A 66 -15.69 -0.73 15.73
CA PHE A 66 -16.52 -0.12 16.76
C PHE A 66 -18.01 -0.15 16.42
N LEU A 67 -18.37 0.01 15.15
CA LEU A 67 -19.74 -0.09 14.67
C LEU A 67 -20.19 -1.54 14.43
N ARG A 68 -19.31 -2.52 14.65
CA ARG A 68 -19.52 -3.96 14.37
C ARG A 68 -20.04 -4.21 12.95
N LEU A 69 -19.55 -3.43 12.00
CA LEU A 69 -19.90 -3.55 10.59
C LEU A 69 -19.00 -4.58 9.92
N SER A 70 -19.60 -5.51 9.19
CA SER A 70 -18.89 -6.43 8.32
C SER A 70 -18.89 -5.93 6.88
N VAL A 71 -17.75 -6.02 6.21
CA VAL A 71 -17.68 -5.79 4.76
C VAL A 71 -18.23 -7.03 4.06
N SER A 72 -19.31 -6.87 3.28
CA SER A 72 -19.84 -7.98 2.47
C SER A 72 -18.83 -8.36 1.37
N GLU A 73 -18.80 -9.63 0.99
CA GLU A 73 -17.94 -10.16 -0.07
C GLU A 73 -18.10 -9.41 -1.41
N GLY A 74 -19.33 -9.01 -1.76
CA GLY A 74 -19.59 -8.24 -2.97
C GLY A 74 -18.92 -6.86 -2.99
N VAL A 75 -18.82 -6.20 -1.83
CA VAL A 75 -18.12 -4.91 -1.68
C VAL A 75 -16.61 -5.13 -1.76
N ALA A 76 -16.07 -6.09 -1.01
CA ALA A 76 -14.64 -6.42 -1.04
C ALA A 76 -14.17 -6.75 -2.46
N SER A 77 -14.87 -7.66 -3.14
CA SER A 77 -14.56 -8.08 -4.50
C SER A 77 -14.67 -6.93 -5.52
N SER A 78 -15.57 -5.97 -5.30
CA SER A 78 -15.67 -4.79 -6.16
C SER A 78 -14.52 -3.81 -5.96
N LEU A 79 -14.07 -3.62 -4.72
CA LEU A 79 -12.88 -2.82 -4.40
C LEU A 79 -11.61 -3.47 -4.97
N GLU A 80 -11.46 -4.78 -4.85
CA GLU A 80 -10.34 -5.53 -5.45
C GLU A 80 -10.29 -5.36 -6.97
N ARG A 81 -11.44 -5.48 -7.66
CA ARG A 81 -11.52 -5.22 -9.10
C ARG A 81 -11.10 -3.79 -9.45
N LEU A 82 -11.52 -2.82 -8.65
CA LEU A 82 -11.18 -1.41 -8.86
C LEU A 82 -9.67 -1.18 -8.73
N VAL A 83 -9.04 -1.76 -7.70
CA VAL A 83 -7.58 -1.73 -7.52
C VAL A 83 -6.89 -2.40 -8.72
N GLY A 84 -7.37 -3.55 -9.17
CA GLY A 84 -6.83 -4.24 -10.35
C GLY A 84 -6.85 -3.38 -11.62
N VAL A 85 -7.96 -2.66 -11.87
CA VAL A 85 -8.05 -1.71 -12.99
C VAL A 85 -7.06 -0.55 -12.82
N ALA A 86 -6.95 0.01 -11.61
CA ALA A 86 -6.00 1.09 -11.34
C ALA A 86 -4.54 0.66 -11.60
N LEU A 87 -4.16 -0.54 -11.17
CA LEU A 87 -2.83 -1.12 -11.42
C LEU A 87 -2.57 -1.37 -12.91
N PHE A 88 -3.58 -1.85 -13.64
CA PHE A 88 -3.47 -2.03 -15.09
C PHE A 88 -3.18 -0.71 -15.81
N VAL A 89 -3.92 0.35 -15.47
CA VAL A 89 -3.73 1.69 -16.03
C VAL A 89 -2.34 2.25 -15.70
N LEU A 90 -1.90 2.10 -14.44
CA LEU A 90 -0.55 2.49 -14.00
C LEU A 90 0.55 1.76 -14.78
N GLY A 91 0.37 0.46 -15.02
CA GLY A 91 1.30 -0.34 -15.82
C GLY A 91 1.40 0.16 -17.26
N VAL A 92 0.27 0.38 -17.93
CA VAL A 92 0.23 0.94 -19.30
C VAL A 92 0.89 2.33 -19.34
N TRP A 93 0.55 3.20 -18.40
CA TRP A 93 1.13 4.55 -18.33
C TRP A 93 2.66 4.50 -18.18
N THR A 94 3.17 3.65 -17.29
CA THR A 94 4.62 3.47 -17.09
C THR A 94 5.32 3.04 -18.39
N LEU A 95 4.73 2.12 -19.14
CA LEU A 95 5.28 1.69 -20.44
C LEU A 95 5.33 2.82 -21.47
N THR A 96 4.31 3.69 -21.51
CA THR A 96 4.30 4.85 -22.42
C THR A 96 5.38 5.88 -22.06
N GLN A 97 5.63 6.11 -20.77
CA GLN A 97 6.65 7.04 -20.30
C GLN A 97 8.08 6.54 -20.58
N LEU A 98 8.31 5.23 -20.43
CA LEU A 98 9.59 4.61 -20.80
C LEU A 98 9.86 4.78 -22.30
N ARG A 99 8.88 4.55 -23.17
CA ARG A 99 9.02 4.73 -24.62
C ARG A 99 9.39 6.17 -25.01
N ALA A 100 8.84 7.18 -24.32
CA ALA A 100 9.10 8.58 -24.61
C ALA A 100 10.49 9.07 -24.12
N SER A 101 11.18 8.27 -23.31
CA SER A 101 12.47 8.62 -22.71
C SER A 101 13.68 8.00 -23.44
N PHE A 102 13.44 7.27 -24.53
CA PHE A 102 14.44 6.75 -25.48
C PHE A 102 14.30 7.48 -26.83
#